data_AF-A0A7R8X9S4-F1
#
_entry.id   AF-A0A7R8X9S4-F1
#
_cell.length_a   1.000
_cell.length_b   1.000
_cell.length_c   1.000
_cell.angle_alpha   90.00
_cell.angle_beta   90.00
_cell.angle_gamma   90.00
#
_symmetry.space_group_name_H-M   'P 1'
#
loop_
_entity.id
_entity.type
_entity.pdbx_description
1 polymer ?
#
loop_
_entity_poly.entity_id
_entity_poly.type
_entity_poly.pdbx_seq_one_letter_code
_entity_poly.pdbx_strand_id
1 'polypeptide(L)'
;MLGKTQVNYTQLVELYKKYATSSGLRILAFPCNQFGGQEPGTNAEIKEFAAKYGVEFDMFEKIKVNGDDAHELWKFLKKKQGGTLGR
;
A
#
# COMPACT_ATOMS: atom_id res chain seq x y z
N MET A 1 -8.79 -14.09 -0.48
CA MET A 1 -7.86 -13.02 -0.89
C MET A 1 -8.46 -12.27 -2.06
N LEU A 2 -8.36 -10.94 -2.09
CA LEU A 2 -8.87 -10.12 -3.21
C LEU A 2 -8.28 -10.59 -4.55
N GLY A 3 -9.09 -10.56 -5.61
CA GLY A 3 -8.64 -10.90 -6.97
C GLY A 3 -7.56 -9.96 -7.54
N LYS A 4 -7.32 -8.79 -6.94
CA LYS A 4 -6.28 -7.83 -7.37
C LYS A 4 -4.97 -7.93 -6.60
N THR A 5 -4.91 -8.64 -5.47
CA THR A 5 -3.69 -8.74 -4.66
C THR A 5 -2.54 -9.31 -5.47
N GLN A 6 -2.76 -10.44 -6.14
CA GLN A 6 -1.75 -11.07 -6.99
C GLN A 6 -1.29 -10.15 -8.13
N VAL A 7 -2.24 -9.53 -8.83
CA VAL A 7 -1.94 -8.64 -9.96
C VAL A 7 -1.16 -7.41 -9.51
N ASN A 8 -1.60 -6.74 -8.44
CA ASN A 8 -1.00 -5.51 -7.96
C ASN A 8 0.42 -5.75 -7.43
N TYR A 9 0.63 -6.78 -6.60
CA TYR A 9 1.95 -7.06 -6.05
C TYR A 9 2.96 -7.39 -7.16
N THR A 10 2.59 -8.25 -8.12
CA THR A 10 3.48 -8.58 -9.24
C THR A 10 3.81 -7.34 -10.09
N GLN A 11 2.80 -6.55 -10.48
CA GLN A 11 3.02 -5.39 -11.34
C GLN A 11 3.83 -4.29 -10.64
N LEU A 12 3.62 -4.05 -9.35
CA LEU A 12 4.38 -3.06 -8.59
C LEU A 12 5.84 -3.49 -8.39
N VAL A 13 6.09 -4.79 -8.19
CA VAL A 13 7.46 -5.33 -8.13
C VAL A 13 8.18 -5.16 -9.46
N GLU A 14 7.53 -5.48 -10.57
CA GLU A 14 8.10 -5.26 -11.91
C GLU A 14 8.38 -3.78 -12.18
N LEU A 15 7.44 -2.91 -11.83
CA LEU A 15 7.57 -1.46 -11.98
C LEU A 15 8.75 -0.93 -11.16
N TYR A 16 8.87 -1.38 -9.90
CA TYR A 16 9.96 -0.99 -9.02
C TYR A 16 11.30 -1.45 -9.56
N LYS A 17 11.43 -2.72 -9.95
CA LYS A 17 12.67 -3.27 -10.54
C LYS A 17 13.12 -2.50 -11.78
N LYS A 18 12.17 -2.07 -12.61
CA LYS A 18 12.46 -1.33 -13.84
C LYS A 18 12.95 0.10 -13.59
N TYR A 19 12.35 0.80 -12.63
CA TYR A 19 12.50 2.26 -12.51
C TYR A 19 13.16 2.75 -11.21
N ALA A 20 13.39 1.89 -10.22
CA ALA A 20 13.98 2.30 -8.94
C ALA A 20 15.38 2.91 -9.13
N THR A 21 16.25 2.22 -9.85
CA THR A 21 17.63 2.69 -10.09
C THR A 21 17.72 3.63 -11.28
N SER A 22 16.94 3.39 -12.34
CA SER A 22 17.04 4.13 -13.61
C SER A 22 16.33 5.49 -13.60
N SER A 23 15.32 5.65 -12.74
CA SER A 23 14.49 6.87 -12.69
C SER A 23 14.18 7.32 -11.26
N GLY A 24 14.77 6.68 -10.24
CA GLY A 24 14.57 7.04 -8.84
C GLY A 24 13.17 6.75 -8.31
N LEU A 25 12.41 5.85 -8.95
CA LEU A 25 11.06 5.52 -8.52
C LEU A 25 11.08 4.92 -7.11
N ARG A 26 10.20 5.42 -6.23
CA ARG A 26 9.97 4.87 -4.90
C ARG A 26 8.51 4.51 -4.72
N ILE A 27 8.27 3.28 -4.27
CA ILE A 27 6.94 2.78 -3.93
C ILE A 27 6.90 2.66 -2.41
N LEU A 28 5.84 3.22 -1.81
CA LEU A 28 5.59 3.20 -0.37
C LEU A 28 4.26 2.48 -0.15
N ALA A 29 4.29 1.32 0.50
CA ALA A 29 3.12 0.47 0.67
C ALA A 29 2.61 0.53 2.12
N PHE A 30 1.33 0.87 2.25
CA PHE A 30 0.65 1.05 3.54
C PHE A 30 -0.51 0.06 3.65
N PRO A 31 -0.34 -1.07 4.37
CA PRO A 31 -1.41 -2.04 4.55
C PRO A 31 -2.62 -1.41 5.27
N CYS A 32 -3.84 -1.82 4.91
CA CYS A 32 -5.07 -1.29 5.49
C CYS A 32 -6.19 -2.33 5.49
N ASN A 33 -6.90 -2.46 6.62
CA ASN A 33 -7.96 -3.44 6.79
C ASN A 33 -9.39 -2.87 6.67
N GLN A 34 -9.54 -1.57 6.37
CA GLN A 34 -10.86 -0.91 6.38
C GLN A 34 -11.75 -1.26 5.19
N PHE A 35 -11.23 -2.01 4.21
CA PHE A 35 -11.98 -2.42 3.01
C PHE A 35 -12.36 -3.89 3.14
N GLY A 36 -13.55 -4.16 3.66
CA GLY A 36 -14.10 -5.52 3.74
C GLY A 36 -13.28 -6.51 4.59
N GLY A 37 -12.46 -6.03 5.52
CA GLY A 37 -11.67 -6.88 6.42
C GLY A 37 -10.61 -7.73 5.71
N GLN A 38 -10.09 -7.25 4.58
CA GLN A 38 -9.25 -8.02 3.66
C GLN A 38 -7.78 -8.14 4.07
N GLU A 39 -7.35 -7.37 5.07
CA GLU A 39 -6.00 -7.38 5.65
C GLU A 39 -6.06 -7.68 7.17
N PRO A 40 -6.64 -8.85 7.57
CA PRO A 40 -6.85 -9.17 8.98
C PRO A 40 -5.52 -9.46 9.71
N GLY A 41 -4.48 -9.83 8.96
CA GLY A 41 -3.16 -10.19 9.47
C GLY A 41 -2.46 -9.07 10.25
N THR A 42 -1.50 -9.50 11.06
CA THR A 42 -0.53 -8.69 11.77
C THR A 42 0.51 -8.11 10.80
N ASN A 43 1.24 -7.08 11.21
CA ASN A 43 2.31 -6.49 10.39
C ASN A 43 3.35 -7.53 9.96
N ALA A 44 3.66 -8.52 10.81
CA ALA A 44 4.59 -9.61 10.50
C ALA A 44 4.05 -10.53 9.40
N GLU A 45 2.80 -10.99 9.52
CA GLU A 45 2.16 -11.85 8.51
C GLU A 45 2.03 -11.14 7.15
N ILE A 46 1.73 -9.84 7.15
CA ILE A 46 1.65 -9.03 5.93
C ILE A 46 3.02 -8.93 5.26
N LYS A 47 4.09 -8.73 6.05
CA LYS A 47 5.46 -8.66 5.53
C LYS A 47 5.90 -9.99 4.92
N GLU A 48 5.63 -11.10 5.60
CA GLU A 48 5.92 -12.44 5.07
C GLU A 48 5.11 -12.74 3.80
N PHE A 49 3.85 -12.31 3.77
CA PHE A 49 3.01 -12.44 2.58
C PHE A 49 3.59 -11.65 1.40
N ALA A 50 3.95 -10.38 1.60
CA ALA A 50 4.57 -9.54 0.57
C ALA A 50 5.92 -10.10 0.09
N ALA A 51 6.72 -10.70 0.99
CA ALA A 51 7.99 -11.33 0.63
C ALA A 51 7.83 -12.48 -0.38
N LYS A 52 6.71 -13.21 -0.37
CA LYS A 52 6.41 -14.27 -1.36
C LYS A 52 6.28 -13.73 -2.79
N TYR A 53 6.01 -12.43 -2.95
CA TYR A 53 5.93 -11.75 -4.25
C TYR A 53 7.24 -11.07 -4.65
N GLY A 54 8.30 -11.14 -3.82
CA GLY A 54 9.57 -10.47 -4.08
C GLY A 54 9.49 -8.95 -3.94
N VAL A 55 8.70 -8.47 -2.98
CA VAL A 55 8.61 -7.04 -2.67
C VAL A 55 9.94 -6.53 -2.13
N GLU A 56 10.52 -5.55 -2.84
CA GLU A 56 11.80 -4.90 -2.50
C GLU A 56 11.62 -3.40 -2.16
N PHE A 57 10.39 -2.90 -2.21
CA PHE A 57 10.04 -1.52 -1.85
C PHE A 57 9.56 -1.41 -0.41
N ASP A 58 9.44 -0.18 0.11
CA ASP A 58 9.17 0.05 1.53
C ASP A 58 7.74 -0.37 1.90
N MET A 59 7.65 -1.31 2.84
CA MET A 59 6.40 -1.75 3.47
C MET A 59 6.32 -1.15 4.87
N PHE A 60 5.28 -0.35 5.12
CA PHE A 60 5.02 0.27 6.41
C PHE A 60 4.07 -0.58 7.26
N GLU A 61 3.90 -0.16 8.51
CA GLU A 61 2.89 -0.74 9.40
C GLU A 61 1.48 -0.50 8.88
N LYS A 62 0.55 -1.36 9.30
CA LYS A 62 -0.86 -1.23 8.98
C LYS A 62 -1.41 0.10 9.52
N ILE A 63 -2.04 0.87 8.64
CA ILE A 63 -2.67 2.15 9.00
C ILE A 63 -4.17 2.13 8.69
N LYS A 64 -4.88 3.10 9.27
CA LYS A 64 -6.20 3.50 8.81
C LYS A 64 -6.08 4.65 7.82
N VAL A 65 -6.90 4.61 6.78
CA VAL A 65 -6.91 5.57 5.67
C VAL A 65 -8.18 6.40 5.63
N ASN A 66 -9.25 5.94 6.28
CA ASN A 66 -10.56 6.57 6.39
C ASN A 66 -10.97 6.75 7.85
N GLY A 67 -11.91 7.66 8.11
CA GLY A 67 -12.37 8.01 9.46
C GLY A 67 -11.49 9.03 10.17
N ASP A 68 -11.91 9.41 11.37
CA ASP A 68 -11.22 10.40 12.22
C ASP A 68 -9.85 9.90 12.71
N ASP A 69 -9.70 8.57 12.79
CA ASP A 69 -8.49 7.86 13.17
C ASP A 69 -7.59 7.51 11.96
N ALA A 70 -7.88 8.05 10.77
CA ALA A 70 -6.99 7.95 9.63
C ALA A 70 -5.62 8.55 9.95
N HIS A 71 -4.55 7.91 9.47
CA HIS A 71 -3.19 8.39 9.66
C HIS A 71 -3.02 9.79 9.04
N GLU A 72 -2.30 10.68 9.72
CA GLU A 72 -2.16 12.10 9.33
C GLU A 72 -1.58 12.26 7.91
N LEU A 73 -0.64 11.39 7.52
CA LEU A 73 -0.16 11.30 6.14
C LEU A 73 -1.32 11.10 5.14
N TRP A 74 -2.24 10.19 5.42
CA TRP A 74 -3.35 9.89 4.52
C TRP A 74 -4.40 11.00 4.49
N LYS A 75 -4.67 11.64 5.63
CA LYS A 75 -5.49 12.86 5.70
C LYS A 75 -4.88 13.96 4.82
N PHE A 76 -3.57 14.17 4.92
CA PHE A 76 -2.85 15.13 4.09
C PHE A 76 -2.91 14.78 2.60
N LEU A 77 -2.64 13.53 2.22
CA LEU A 77 -2.69 13.08 0.83
C LEU A 77 -4.08 13.25 0.21
N LYS A 78 -5.14 12.84 0.92
CA LYS A 78 -6.53 13.06 0.48
C LYS A 78 -6.86 14.54 0.31
N LYS A 79 -6.35 15.41 1.19
CA LYS A 79 -6.53 16.87 1.08
C LYS A 79 -5.77 17.47 -0.11
N LYS A 80 -4.57 16.95 -0.42
CA LYS A 80 -3.73 17.42 -1.53
C LYS A 80 -4.18 16.93 -2.89
N GLN A 81 -4.72 15.72 -2.96
CA GLN A 81 -5.33 15.16 -4.17
C GLN A 81 -6.72 15.77 -4.36
N GLY A 82 -6.77 17.05 -4.77
CA GLY A 82 -8.02 17.76 -5.02
C GLY A 82 -8.89 17.01 -6.03
N GLY A 83 -9.99 16.42 -5.56
CA GLY A 83 -10.93 15.64 -6.35
C GLY A 83 -12.17 15.29 -5.53
N THR A 84 -13.29 15.04 -6.21
CA THR A 84 -14.63 14.85 -5.61
C THR A 84 -14.80 13.59 -4.75
N LEU A 85 -13.78 12.74 -4.62
CA LEU A 85 -13.78 11.53 -3.77
C LEU A 85 -13.20 11.75 -2.36
N GLY A 86 -12.87 12.99 -2.00
CA GLY A 86 -12.23 13.34 -0.72
C GLY A 86 -13.10 14.08 0.31
N ARG A 87 -14.43 14.16 0.11
CA ARG A 87 -15.37 14.67 1.13
C ARG A 87 -16.07 13.53 1.85
#